data_AF-A0AB73U852-F1
#
_entry.id   AF-A0AB73U852-F1
#
_cell.length_a   1.000
_cell.length_b   1.000
_cell.length_c   1.000
_cell.angle_alpha   90.00
_cell.angle_beta   90.00
_cell.angle_gamma   90.00
#
_symmetry.space_group_name_H-M   'P 1'
#
loop_
_entity.id
_entity.type
_entity.pdbx_description
1 polymer ?
#
loop_
_entity_poly.entity_id
_entity_poly.type
_entity_poly.pdbx_seq_one_letter_code
_entity_poly.pdbx_strand_id
1 'polypeptide(L)'
;MNGNVIDGRHVLEAVPRHAGVLLRHTLDLECSASDWIKLKALVIPAHDAVVEQLLDNIERSITGTAAHPHRWRLRVLLIRRLFGLSTTMAPWSGT
;
A
#
# COMPACT_ATOMS: atom_id res chain seq x y z
N MET A 1 4.51 -24.73 6.68
CA MET A 1 4.33 -23.38 6.11
C MET A 1 4.82 -22.39 7.15
N ASN A 2 6.05 -21.87 7.00
CA ASN A 2 6.67 -20.94 7.96
C ASN A 2 6.18 -19.52 7.68
N GLY A 3 4.94 -19.23 8.06
CA GLY A 3 4.46 -17.86 8.15
C GLY A 3 4.99 -17.26 9.43
N ASN A 4 6.06 -16.48 9.37
CA ASN A 4 6.27 -15.47 10.40
C ASN A 4 5.14 -14.46 10.22
N VAL A 5 4.08 -14.62 11.01
CA VAL A 5 3.06 -13.59 11.21
C VAL A 5 3.83 -12.40 11.75
N ILE A 6 3.96 -11.34 10.94
CA ILE A 6 4.46 -10.07 11.45
C ILE A 6 3.35 -9.58 12.39
N ASP A 7 3.61 -9.67 13.70
CA ASP A 7 2.70 -9.16 14.71
C ASP A 7 2.82 -7.65 14.78
N GLY A 8 1.67 -6.99 14.87
CA GLY A 8 1.62 -5.55 14.78
C GLY A 8 0.25 -4.96 14.54
N ARG A 9 0.18 -3.65 14.71
CA ARG A 9 -1.01 -2.84 14.51
C ARG A 9 -0.97 -2.20 13.13
N HIS A 10 -2.03 -2.40 12.35
CA HIS A 10 -2.22 -1.77 11.05
C HIS A 10 -3.48 -0.91 11.10
N VAL A 11 -3.32 0.41 11.02
CA VAL A 11 -4.42 1.36 11.08
C VAL A 11 -4.47 2.20 9.81
N LEU A 12 -5.68 2.40 9.30
CA LEU A 12 -6.00 3.40 8.30
C LEU A 12 -7.10 4.29 8.89
N GLU A 13 -6.84 5.59 8.99
CA GLU A 13 -7.75 6.55 9.63
C GLU A 13 -8.00 7.78 8.74
N ALA A 14 -9.26 8.21 8.68
CA ALA A 14 -9.66 9.45 8.04
C ALA A 14 -9.80 10.55 9.10
N VAL A 15 -8.90 11.53 9.06
CA VAL A 15 -8.81 12.61 10.05
C VAL A 15 -9.36 13.91 9.43
N PRO A 16 -10.41 14.52 9.99
CA PRO A 16 -10.90 15.81 9.53
C PRO A 16 -9.85 16.91 9.65
N ARG A 17 -9.75 17.77 8.64
CA ARG A 17 -8.88 18.96 8.58
C ARG A 17 -9.66 20.15 8.02
N HIS A 18 -9.16 21.36 8.28
CA HIS A 18 -9.82 22.59 7.81
C HIS A 18 -10.04 22.62 6.28
N ALA A 19 -9.12 22.06 5.50
CA ALA A 19 -9.18 22.03 4.03
C ALA A 19 -9.58 20.67 3.45
N GLY A 20 -10.14 19.75 4.25
CA GLY A 20 -10.56 18.43 3.77
C GLY A 20 -10.29 17.30 4.75
N VAL A 21 -9.94 16.12 4.24
CA VAL A 21 -9.67 14.92 5.05
C VAL A 21 -8.23 14.46 4.82
N LEU A 22 -7.50 14.23 5.91
CA LEU A 22 -6.21 13.56 5.89
C LEU A 22 -6.43 12.06 6.08
N LEU A 23 -6.08 11.26 5.09
CA LEU A 23 -6.00 9.81 5.25
C LEU A 23 -4.61 9.45 5.77
N ARG A 24 -4.55 8.88 6.98
CA ARG A 24 -3.29 8.43 7.60
C ARG A 24 -3.28 6.91 7.64
N HIS A 25 -2.15 6.35 7.22
CA HIS A 25 -1.86 4.93 7.31
C HIS A 25 -0.69 4.75 8.29
N THR A 26 -0.84 3.82 9.25
CA THR A 26 0.15 3.56 10.29
C THR A 26 0.32 2.05 10.47
N LEU A 27 1.59 1.63 10.52
CA LEU A 27 2.00 0.25 10.78
C LEU A 27 2.98 0.27 11.96
N ASP A 28 2.54 -0.29 13.09
CA ASP A 28 3.39 -0.55 14.25
C ASP A 28 3.72 -2.04 14.23
N LEU A 29 4.97 -2.41 13.96
CA LEU A 29 5.37 -3.81 13.76
C LEU A 29 6.46 -4.19 14.76
N GLU A 30 6.33 -5.35 15.38
CA GLU A 30 7.41 -5.97 16.15
C GLU A 30 8.18 -6.94 15.25
N CYS A 31 9.48 -6.73 15.08
CA CYS A 31 10.30 -7.59 14.24
C CYS A 31 11.71 -7.77 14.79
N SER A 32 12.27 -8.97 14.61
CA SER A 32 13.69 -9.23 14.84
C SER A 32 14.54 -8.44 13.85
N ALA A 33 15.82 -8.20 14.16
CA ALA A 33 16.71 -7.49 13.25
C ALA A 33 16.81 -8.15 11.85
N SER A 34 16.76 -9.49 11.78
CA SER A 34 16.74 -10.22 10.51
C SER A 34 15.44 -10.06 9.74
N ASP A 35 14.30 -10.01 10.43
CA ASP A 35 13.00 -9.80 9.79
C ASP A 35 12.84 -8.36 9.32
N TRP A 36 13.38 -7.39 10.07
CA TRP A 36 13.42 -5.99 9.68
C TRP A 36 14.16 -5.78 8.35
N ILE A 37 15.29 -6.46 8.13
CA ILE A 37 16.03 -6.38 6.85
C ILE A 37 15.16 -6.89 5.69
N LYS A 38 14.52 -8.05 5.85
CA LYS A 38 13.62 -8.62 4.83
C LYS A 38 12.42 -7.71 4.56
N LEU A 39 11.81 -7.21 5.63
CA LEU A 39 10.69 -6.28 5.59
C LEU A 39 11.06 -5.04 4.78
N LYS A 40 12.18 -4.39 5.12
CA LYS A 40 12.64 -3.17 4.46
C LYS A 40 13.02 -3.37 2.98
N ALA A 41 13.60 -4.51 2.65
CA ALA A 41 14.09 -4.76 1.29
C ALA A 41 12.99 -5.15 0.30
N LEU A 42 12.00 -5.94 0.76
CA LEU A 42 11.01 -6.59 -0.10
C LEU A 42 9.58 -6.16 0.20
N VAL A 43 9.19 -6.17 1.48
CA VAL A 43 7.80 -5.95 1.88
C VAL A 43 7.43 -4.48 1.78
N ILE A 44 8.22 -3.56 2.35
CA ILE A 44 7.93 -2.11 2.32
C ILE A 44 7.74 -1.60 0.88
N PRO A 45 8.64 -1.86 -0.10
CA PRO A 45 8.44 -1.36 -1.46
C PRO A 45 7.18 -1.89 -2.15
N ALA A 46 6.81 -3.16 -1.90
CA ALA A 46 5.59 -3.73 -2.45
C ALA A 46 4.34 -3.19 -1.75
N HIS A 47 4.43 -3.04 -0.43
CA HIS A 47 3.38 -2.53 0.43
C HIS A 47 3.06 -1.06 0.10
N ASP A 48 4.08 -0.20 -0.02
CA ASP A 48 3.90 1.22 -0.35
C ASP A 48 3.14 1.39 -1.67
N ALA A 49 3.46 0.59 -2.68
CA ALA A 49 2.75 0.63 -3.96
C ALA A 49 1.29 0.14 -3.89
N VAL A 50 0.95 -0.73 -2.91
CA VAL A 50 -0.44 -1.11 -2.64
C VAL A 50 -1.17 0.02 -1.92
N VAL A 51 -0.51 0.70 -0.98
CA VAL A 51 -1.07 1.85 -0.28
C VAL A 51 -1.32 3.00 -1.26
N GLU A 52 -0.36 3.35 -2.10
CA GLU A 52 -0.52 4.39 -3.12
C GLU A 52 -1.70 4.07 -4.06
N GLN A 53 -1.85 2.80 -4.46
CA GLN A 53 -2.99 2.37 -5.25
C GLN A 53 -4.33 2.53 -4.52
N LEU A 54 -4.35 2.18 -3.23
CA LEU A 54 -5.53 2.33 -2.38
C LEU A 54 -5.93 3.81 -2.28
N LEU A 55 -4.96 4.71 -2.09
CA LEU A 55 -5.19 6.15 -2.03
C LEU A 55 -5.77 6.69 -3.35
N ASP A 56 -5.19 6.31 -4.49
CA ASP A 56 -5.72 6.69 -5.82
C ASP A 56 -7.16 6.21 -6.03
N ASN A 57 -7.48 5.00 -5.56
CA ASN A 57 -8.82 4.43 -5.69
C ASN A 57 -9.83 5.16 -4.79
N ILE A 58 -9.42 5.57 -3.59
CA ILE A 58 -10.25 6.38 -2.69
C ILE A 58 -10.50 7.77 -3.29
N GLU A 59 -9.47 8.43 -3.84
CA GLU A 59 -9.65 9.71 -4.52
C GLU A 59 -10.61 9.58 -5.69
N ARG A 60 -10.45 8.54 -6.51
CA ARG A 60 -11.31 8.26 -7.66
C ARG A 60 -12.75 7.92 -7.27
N SER A 61 -12.96 7.17 -6.19
CA SER A 61 -14.32 6.83 -5.74
C SER A 61 -15.09 8.04 -5.22
N ILE A 62 -14.38 9.03 -4.65
CA ILE A 62 -14.99 10.24 -4.09
C ILE A 62 -15.16 11.34 -5.16
N THR A 63 -14.17 11.53 -6.03
CA THR A 63 -14.12 12.67 -6.95
C THR A 63 -14.37 12.32 -8.42
N GLY A 64 -14.42 11.02 -8.75
CA GLY A 64 -14.51 10.51 -10.12
C GLY A 64 -13.18 10.43 -10.86
N THR A 65 -12.09 11.00 -10.31
CA THR A 65 -10.75 10.96 -10.91
C THR A 65 -9.66 10.87 -9.83
N ALA A 66 -8.40 10.68 -10.22
CA ALA A 66 -7.26 10.88 -9.33
C ALA A 66 -6.38 11.96 -9.95
N ALA A 67 -6.15 13.06 -9.23
CA ALA A 67 -5.46 14.23 -9.77
C ALA A 67 -4.01 13.91 -10.16
N HIS A 68 -3.35 13.05 -9.37
CA HIS A 68 -1.96 12.64 -9.60
C HIS A 68 -1.82 11.12 -9.42
N PRO A 69 -2.30 10.31 -10.39
CA PRO A 69 -2.30 8.86 -10.26
C PRO A 69 -0.87 8.34 -10.07
N HIS A 70 -0.67 7.53 -9.04
CA HIS A 70 0.62 6.92 -8.76
C HIS A 70 0.99 5.91 -9.86
N ARG A 71 2.23 5.98 -10.34
CA ARG A 71 2.79 5.03 -11.32
C ARG A 71 3.80 4.11 -10.66
N TRP A 72 3.52 2.81 -10.65
CA TRP A 72 4.44 1.84 -10.05
C TRP A 72 5.81 1.86 -10.74
N ARG A 73 6.86 1.94 -9.91
CA ARG A 73 8.25 1.85 -10.39
C ARG A 73 8.55 0.42 -10.84
N LEU A 74 9.48 0.24 -11.79
CA LEU A 74 9.88 -1.09 -12.30
C LEU A 74 10.25 -2.09 -11.21
N ARG A 75 10.92 -1.63 -10.14
CA ARG A 75 11.27 -2.45 -8.98
C ARG A 75 10.03 -3.11 -8.34
N VAL A 76 8.93 -2.36 -8.20
CA VAL A 76 7.67 -2.86 -7.62
C VAL A 76 7.03 -3.89 -8.55
N LEU A 77 7.04 -3.64 -9.87
CA LEU A 77 6.53 -4.58 -10.86
C LEU A 77 7.28 -5.92 -10.82
N LEU A 78 8.61 -5.87 -10.72
CA LEU A 78 9.45 -7.05 -10.59
C LEU A 78 9.16 -7.81 -9.28
N ILE A 79 9.08 -7.09 -8.16
CA ILE A 79 8.75 -7.70 -6.86
C ILE A 79 7.37 -8.37 -6.95
N ARG A 80 6.34 -7.67 -7.42
CA ARG A 80 5.00 -8.23 -7.60
C ARG A 80 5.02 -9.49 -8.47
N ARG A 81 5.74 -9.47 -9.60
CA ARG A 81 5.89 -10.63 -10.48
C ARG A 81 6.59 -11.80 -9.78
N LEU A 82 7.64 -11.55 -9.01
CA LEU A 82 8.35 -12.58 -8.23
C LEU A 82 7.46 -13.23 -7.16
N PHE A 83 6.49 -12.48 -6.62
CA PHE A 83 5.53 -12.97 -5.62
C PHE A 83 4.17 -13.38 -6.20
N GLY A 84 4.01 -13.43 -7.54
CA GLY A 84 2.76 -13.83 -8.19
C GLY A 84 1.59 -12.85 -8.01
N LEU A 85 1.88 -11.59 -7.66
CA LEU A 85 0.89 -10.53 -7.49
C LEU A 85 0.59 -9.85 -8.83
N SER A 86 -0.65 -9.38 -9.01
CA SER A 86 -1.08 -8.68 -10.23
C SER A 86 -0.21 -7.46 -10.51
N THR A 87 0.30 -7.38 -11.74
CA THR A 87 1.08 -6.23 -12.25
C THR A 87 0.22 -5.21 -13.00
N THR A 88 -1.08 -5.49 -13.13
CA THR A 88 -2.05 -4.60 -13.78
C THR A 88 -2.76 -3.78 -12.73
N MET A 89 -2.74 -2.46 -12.93
CA MET A 89 -3.66 -1.54 -12.27
C MET A 89 -5.05 -1.77 -12.87
N ALA A 90 -5.85 -2.64 -12.25
CA ALA A 90 -7.23 -2.78 -12.69
C ALA A 90 -7.96 -1.48 -12.29
N PRO A 91 -8.55 -0.73 -13.25
CA PRO A 91 -9.45 0.35 -12.88
C PRO A 91 -10.56 -0.24 -12.03
N TRP A 92 -10.83 0.40 -10.89
CA TRP A 92 -11.92 -0.02 -10.01
C TRP A 92 -13.24 0.14 -10.80
N SER A 93 -13.82 -0.98 -11.23
CA SER A 93 -15.11 -1.04 -11.90
C SER A 93 -16.19 -1.09 -10.84
N GLY A 94 -16.65 0.07 -10.39
CA GLY A 94 -17.77 0.17 -9.46
C GLY A 94 -19.04 -0.41 -10.09
N THR A 95 -19.59 -1.42 -9.45
CA THR A 95 -21.03 -1.76 -9.48
C THR A 95 -21.55 -1.57 -8.07
#